data_AF-A0A7Y9J8I0-F1
#
_entry.id   AF-A0A7Y9J8I0-F1
#
_cell.length_a   1.000
_cell.length_b   1.000
_cell.length_c   1.000
_cell.angle_alpha   90.00
_cell.angle_beta   90.00
_cell.angle_gamma   90.00
#
_symmetry.space_group_name_H-M   'P 1'
#
loop_
_entity.id
_entity.type
_entity.pdbx_description
1 polymer ?
#
loop_
_entity_poly.entity_id
_entity_poly.type
_entity_poly.pdbx_seq_one_letter_code
_entity_poly.pdbx_strand_id
1 'polypeptide(L)' 'MDPREVRARLDAALREREAARRAADAAEAEFREAMRDALAAGVTVTEVAELTGYHRNSVRRIVDSADEQDG' A
#
# COMPACT_ATOMS: atom_id res chain seq x y z
N MET A 1 -31.96 5.46 22.55
CA MET A 1 -30.61 4.93 22.28
C MET A 1 -29.68 5.54 23.32
N ASP A 2 -28.97 4.73 24.10
CA ASP A 2 -28.14 5.25 25.19
C ASP A 2 -26.88 5.94 24.60
N PRO A 3 -26.55 7.18 25.00
CA PRO A 3 -25.35 7.88 24.52
C PRO A 3 -24.04 7.09 24.71
N ARG A 4 -23.96 6.24 25.73
CA ARG A 4 -22.80 5.37 25.99
C ARG A 4 -22.72 4.22 24.98
N GLU A 5 -23.85 3.65 24.59
CA GLU A 5 -23.91 2.62 23.55
C GLU A 5 -23.54 3.17 22.18
N VAL A 6 -23.97 4.40 21.86
CA VAL A 6 -23.60 5.08 20.61
C VAL A 6 -22.09 5.33 20.57
N ARG A 7 -21.51 5.79 21.69
CA ARG A 7 -20.06 6.04 21.78
C ARG A 7 -19.25 4.75 21.67
N ALA A 8 -19.67 3.68 22.35
CA ALA A 8 -19.00 2.38 22.25
C ALA A 8 -19.03 1.81 20.82
N ARG A 9 -20.15 1.98 20.10
CA ARG A 9 -20.27 1.60 18.68
C ARG A 9 -19.35 2.42 17.78
N LEU A 10 -19.27 3.73 17.99
CA LEU A 10 -18.38 4.60 17.23
C LEU A 10 -16.91 4.23 17.46
N ASP A 11 -16.51 4.01 18.72
CA ASP A 11 -15.15 3.64 19.06
C ASP A 11 -14.74 2.27 18.48
N ALA A 12 -15.69 1.32 18.39
CA ALA A 12 -15.46 0.04 17.72
C ALA A 12 -15.28 0.22 16.21
N ALA A 13 -16.16 0.97 15.55
CA ALA A 13 -16.07 1.24 14.12
C ALA A 13 -14.77 1.98 13.73
N LEU A 14 -14.30 2.91 14.56
CA LEU A 14 -13.03 3.60 14.34
C LEU A 14 -11.83 2.66 14.47
N ARG A 15 -11.86 1.74 15.43
CA ARG A 15 -10.81 0.72 15.59
C ARG A 15 -10.78 -0.25 14.40
N GLU A 16 -11.94 -0.70 13.93
CA GLU A 16 -12.02 -1.57 12.75
C GLU A 16 -11.50 -0.86 11.50
N ARG A 17 -11.87 0.41 11.30
CA ARG A 17 -11.36 1.23 10.20
C ARG A 17 -9.83 1.37 10.26
N GLU A 18 -9.29 1.66 11.45
CA GLU A 18 -7.85 1.79 11.66
C GLU A 18 -7.11 0.47 11.38
N ALA A 19 -7.66 -0.67 11.81
CA ALA A 19 -7.10 -1.98 11.52
C ALA A 19 -7.12 -2.29 10.02
N ALA A 20 -8.23 -2.02 9.33
CA ALA A 20 -8.34 -2.18 7.88
C ALA A 20 -7.34 -1.29 7.13
N ARG A 21 -7.15 -0.05 7.59
CA ARG A 21 -6.15 0.86 7.03
C ARG A 21 -4.75 0.29 7.17
N ARG A 22 -4.36 -0.17 8.36
CA ARG A 22 -3.03 -0.77 8.58
C ARG A 22 -2.80 -2.01 7.75
N ALA A 23 -3.82 -2.85 7.57
CA ALA A 23 -3.74 -4.03 6.72
C ALA A 23 -3.54 -3.64 5.24
N ALA A 24 -4.26 -2.62 4.76
CA ALA A 24 -4.08 -2.10 3.41
C ALA A 24 -2.68 -1.48 3.21
N ASP A 25 -2.21 -0.69 4.18
CA ASP A 25 -0.87 -0.08 4.14
C ASP A 25 0.23 -1.15 4.11
N ALA A 26 0.09 -2.23 4.89
CA ALA A 26 1.02 -3.36 4.90
C ALA A 26 1.02 -4.11 3.56
N ALA A 27 -0.17 -4.43 3.03
CA ALA A 27 -0.28 -5.10 1.73
C ALA A 27 0.30 -4.24 0.60
N GLU A 28 0.11 -2.92 0.64
CA GLU A 28 0.73 -2.03 -0.33
C GLU A 28 2.26 -1.98 -0.18
N ALA A 29 2.80 -2.00 1.04
CA ALA A 29 4.24 -2.07 1.25
C ALA A 29 4.84 -3.35 0.65
N GLU A 30 4.26 -4.52 0.92
CA GLU A 30 4.67 -5.80 0.34
C GLU A 30 4.59 -5.78 -1.20
N PHE A 31 3.52 -5.21 -1.75
CA PHE A 31 3.35 -5.10 -3.19
C PHE A 31 4.42 -4.21 -3.84
N ARG A 32 4.78 -3.10 -3.20
CA ARG A 32 5.86 -2.22 -3.67
C ARG A 32 7.21 -2.90 -3.63
N GLU A 33 7.47 -3.70 -2.60
CA GLU A 33 8.69 -4.52 -2.50
C GLU A 33 8.77 -5.54 -3.63
N ALA A 34 7.69 -6.29 -3.90
CA ALA A 34 7.64 -7.24 -5.00
C ALA A 34 7.89 -6.59 -6.37
N MET A 35 7.41 -5.36 -6.60
CA MET A 35 7.71 -4.61 -7.82
C MET A 35 9.19 -4.24 -7.93
N ARG A 36 9.84 -3.86 -6.83
CA ARG A 36 11.29 -3.58 -6.82
C ARG A 36 12.09 -4.84 -7.12
N ASP A 37 11.75 -5.96 -6.48
CA ASP A 37 12.42 -7.25 -6.71
C ASP A 37 12.29 -7.70 -8.15
N ALA A 38 11.12 -7.52 -8.77
CA ALA A 38 10.91 -7.83 -10.18
C ALA A 38 11.85 -7.01 -11.09
N LEU A 39 11.96 -5.70 -10.85
CA LEU A 39 12.88 -4.85 -11.62
C LEU A 39 14.35 -5.22 -11.38
N ALA A 40 14.73 -5.54 -10.14
CA ALA A 40 16.07 -6.01 -9.81
C ALA A 40 16.41 -7.35 -10.47
N ALA A 41 15.42 -8.21 -10.68
CA ALA A 41 15.53 -9.46 -11.44
C ALA A 41 15.58 -9.25 -12.96
N GLY A 42 15.48 -8.00 -13.44
CA GLY A 42 15.58 -7.64 -14.86
C GLY A 42 14.25 -7.57 -15.61
N VAL A 43 13.10 -7.69 -14.91
CA VAL A 43 11.79 -7.40 -15.52
C VAL A 43 11.74 -5.93 -15.87
N THR A 44 11.20 -5.58 -17.04
CA THR A 44 11.13 -4.17 -17.45
C THR A 44 9.98 -3.44 -16.77
N VAL A 45 10.11 -2.11 -16.65
CA VAL A 45 9.03 -1.23 -16.15
C VAL A 45 7.74 -1.40 -16.96
N THR A 46 7.85 -1.69 -18.25
CA THR A 46 6.71 -1.96 -19.13
C THR A 46 6.00 -3.24 -18.73
N GLU A 47 6.73 -4.34 -18.54
CA GLU A 47 6.15 -5.63 -18.13
C GLU A 47 5.53 -5.55 -16.73
N VAL A 48 6.19 -4.88 -15.78
CA VAL A 48 5.60 -4.64 -14.45
C VAL A 48 4.31 -3.83 -14.55
N ALA A 49 4.28 -2.77 -15.37
CA ALA A 49 3.07 -1.97 -15.58
C ALA A 49 1.92 -2.79 -16.19
N GLU A 50 2.23 -3.70 -17.13
CA GLU A 50 1.23 -4.58 -17.74
C GLU A 50 0.70 -5.63 -16.76
N LEU A 51 1.56 -6.22 -15.93
CA LEU A 51 1.18 -7.23 -14.94
C LEU A 51 0.34 -6.64 -13.80
N THR A 52 0.67 -5.42 -13.37
CA THR A 52 0.06 -4.76 -12.21
C THR A 52 -1.11 -3.86 -12.58
N GLY A 53 -1.25 -3.49 -13.87
CA GLY A 53 -2.20 -2.50 -14.34
C GLY A 53 -1.82 -1.05 -13.97
N TYR A 54 -0.66 -0.82 -13.35
CA TYR A 54 -0.18 0.52 -13.04
C TYR A 54 0.30 1.24 -14.30
N HIS A 55 0.18 2.56 -14.30
CA HIS A 55 0.84 3.36 -15.31
C HIS A 55 2.37 3.28 -15.15
N ARG A 56 3.13 3.20 -16.25
CA ARG A 56 4.61 3.08 -16.23
C ARG A 56 5.30 4.16 -15.38
N ASN A 57 4.77 5.39 -15.43
CA ASN A 57 5.29 6.49 -14.61
C ASN A 57 5.05 6.27 -13.11
N SER A 58 3.94 5.64 -12.73
CA SER A 58 3.66 5.28 -11.34
C SER A 58 4.62 4.18 -10.85
N VAL A 59 4.86 3.15 -11.67
CA VAL A 59 5.83 2.09 -11.35
C VAL A 59 7.22 2.71 -11.11
N ARG A 60 7.65 3.61 -12.00
CA ARG A 60 8.94 4.29 -11.87
C ARG A 60 9.04 5.11 -10.58
N ARG A 61 8.02 5.91 -10.24
CA ARG A 61 8.00 6.68 -8.98
C ARG A 61 8.04 5.80 -7.74
N ILE A 62 7.32 4.69 -7.73
CA ILE A 62 7.26 3.78 -6.58
C ILE A 62 8.64 3.21 -6.25
N VAL A 63 9.44 2.97 -7.29
CA VAL A 63 10.79 2.43 -7.18
C VAL A 63 11.76 3.55 -6.79
N ASP A 64 11.71 4.69 -7.48
CA ASP A 64 12.61 5.83 -7.24
C ASP A 64 12.43 6.44 -5.82
N SER A 65 11.21 6.47 -5.28
CA SER A 65 10.93 7.04 -3.94
C SER A 65 11.32 6.13 -2.76
N ALA A 66 11.84 4.93 -3.04
CA ALA A 66 12.43 4.06 -2.04
C ALA A 66 13.91 4.41 -1.77
N ASP A 67 14.64 4.85 -2.80
CA ASP A 67 16.06 5.23 -2.68
C ASP A 67 16.26 6.48 -1.82
N GLU A 68 15.25 7.34 -1.68
CA GLU A 68 15.31 8.57 -0.87
C GLU A 68 15.15 8.33 0.65
N GLN A 69 14.78 7.12 1.08
CA GLN A 69 14.57 6.81 2.51
C GLN A 69 15.75 6.09 3.18
N ASP A 70 16.75 5.65 2.41
CA ASP A 70 17.97 4.96 2.89
C ASP A 70 19.25 5.82 2.80
N GLY A 71 19.12 7.14 2.55
CA GLY A 71 20.22 8.11 2.41
C GLY A 71 20.43 9.06 3.58
#